data_AF-A0A2V9CBR7-F1
#
_entry.id   AF-A0A2V9CBR7-F1
#
_cell.length_a   1.000
_cell.length_b   1.000
_cell.length_c   1.000
_cell.angle_alpha   90.00
_cell.angle_beta   90.00
_cell.angle_gamma   90.00
#
_symmetry.space_group_name_H-M   'P 1'
#
loop_
_entity.id
_entity.type
_entity.pdbx_description
1 polymer ?
#
loop_
_entity_poly.entity_id
_entity_poly.type
_entity_poly.pdbx_seq_one_letter_code
_entity_poly.pdbx_strand_id
1 'polypeptide(L)' 'MDGNNLDQVGERRAAVLLGVTTIELRQLSRLAGLGHVEKSGSSEQMVYTYEELRRLGLLAAQAPD' A
#
# COMPACT_ATOMS: atom_id res chain seq x y z
N MET A 1 -8.15 12.50 17.83
CA MET A 1 -6.99 11.60 17.90
C MET A 1 -6.28 11.72 16.57
N ASP A 2 -5.40 12.70 16.44
CA ASP A 2 -4.63 12.94 15.22
C ASP A 2 -3.35 12.09 15.30
N GLY A 3 -3.53 10.78 15.13
CA GLY A 3 -2.43 9.83 15.06
C GLY A 3 -1.69 10.02 13.74
N ASN A 4 -0.59 10.76 13.79
CA ASN A 4 0.53 10.79 12.85
C ASN A 4 0.31 10.11 11.48
N ASN A 5 -0.41 10.79 10.58
CA ASN A 5 -0.59 10.38 9.18
C ASN A 5 0.72 10.38 8.35
N LEU A 6 1.87 10.67 8.99
CA LEU A 6 3.21 10.67 8.40
C LEU A 6 3.80 9.27 8.20
N ASP A 7 3.26 8.26 8.90
CA ASP A 7 3.79 6.89 8.88
C ASP A 7 3.10 6.00 7.82
N GLN A 8 2.23 6.60 7.00
CA GLN A 8 1.43 5.91 5.99
C GLN A 8 1.70 6.45 4.59
N VAL A 9 1.68 5.56 3.62
CA VAL A 9 1.93 5.82 2.21
C VAL A 9 0.68 5.47 1.42
N GLY A 10 0.13 6.45 0.72
CA GLY A 10 -1.02 6.24 -0.16
C GLY A 10 -0.70 5.32 -1.34
N GLU A 11 -1.72 4.60 -1.80
CA GLU A 11 -1.64 3.59 -2.87
C GLU A 11 -0.82 4.01 -4.09
N ARG A 12 -1.08 5.19 -4.65
CA ARG A 12 -0.36 5.66 -5.85
C ARG A 12 1.14 5.82 -5.58
N ARG A 13 1.53 6.32 -4.40
CA ARG A 13 2.95 6.46 -4.02
C ARG A 13 3.57 5.09 -3.77
N ALA A 14 2.84 4.20 -3.10
CA ALA A 14 3.31 2.84 -2.84
C ALA A 14 3.59 2.07 -4.14
N ALA A 15 2.70 2.16 -5.12
CA ALA A 15 2.86 1.52 -6.43
C ALA A 15 4.13 2.02 -7.14
N VAL A 16 4.37 3.34 -7.13
CA VAL A 16 5.59 3.93 -7.69
C VAL A 16 6.84 3.45 -6.95
N LEU A 17 6.84 3.41 -5.62
CA LEU A 17 7.99 2.95 -4.82
C LEU A 17 8.33 1.49 -5.05
N LEU A 18 7.32 0.66 -5.34
CA LEU A 18 7.48 -0.77 -5.56
C LEU A 18 7.70 -1.13 -7.04
N GLY A 19 7.62 -0.15 -7.96
CA GLY A 19 7.80 -0.40 -9.38
C GLY A 19 6.67 -1.20 -10.03
N VAL A 20 5.46 -1.20 -9.44
CA VAL A 20 4.29 -1.94 -9.91
C VAL A 20 3.13 -0.99 -10.22
N THR A 21 2.13 -1.48 -10.96
CA THR A 21 0.87 -0.75 -11.14
C THR A 21 0.03 -0.77 -9.85
N THR A 22 -0.90 0.18 -9.72
CA THR A 22 -1.85 0.18 -8.59
C THR A 22 -2.76 -1.05 -8.61
N ILE A 23 -3.00 -1.64 -9.79
CA ILE A 23 -3.80 -2.86 -9.94
C ILE A 23 -3.06 -4.06 -9.33
N GLU A 24 -1.79 -4.25 -9.70
CA GLU A 24 -0.92 -5.29 -9.14
C GLU A 24 -0.73 -5.09 -7.63
N LEU A 25 -0.51 -3.85 -7.20
CA LEU A 25 -0.42 -3.52 -5.78
C LEU A 25 -1.68 -3.91 -5.02
N ARG A 26 -2.88 -3.61 -5.53
CA ARG A 26 -4.15 -4.03 -4.89
C ARG A 26 -4.29 -5.54 -4.82
N GLN A 27 -3.88 -6.24 -5.87
CA GLN A 27 -3.93 -7.70 -5.90
C GLN A 27 -2.99 -8.29 -4.84
N LEU A 28 -1.74 -7.84 -4.79
CA LEU A 28 -0.75 -8.24 -3.78
C LEU A 28 -1.22 -7.90 -2.36
N SER A 29 -1.70 -6.68 -2.16
CA SER A 29 -2.30 -6.18 -0.91
C SER A 29 -3.45 -7.08 -0.44
N ARG A 30 -4.37 -7.43 -1.35
CA ARG A 30 -5.50 -8.31 -1.03
C ARG A 30 -5.08 -9.75 -0.74
N LEU A 31 -4.12 -10.29 -1.48
CA LEU A 31 -3.59 -11.64 -1.26
C LEU A 31 -2.83 -11.76 0.07
N ALA A 32 -2.08 -10.72 0.43
CA ALA A 32 -1.28 -10.68 1.65
C ALA A 32 -2.05 -10.19 2.89
N GLY A 33 -3.26 -9.64 2.71
CA GLY A 33 -4.02 -9.01 3.80
C GLY A 33 -3.36 -7.75 4.35
N LEU A 34 -2.65 -6.99 3.52
CA LEU A 34 -1.90 -5.79 3.89
C LEU A 34 -2.57 -4.53 3.35
N GLY A 35 -2.50 -3.43 4.07
CA GLY A 35 -3.07 -2.14 3.71
C GLY A 35 -4.38 -1.84 4.43
N HIS A 36 -4.66 -0.55 4.56
CA HIS A 36 -5.80 -0.02 5.29
C HIS A 36 -6.57 0.99 4.44
N VAL A 37 -7.89 1.03 4.59
CA VAL A 37 -8.71 2.09 4.00
C VAL A 37 -8.79 3.23 5.01
N GLU A 38 -8.17 4.36 4.70
CA GLU A 38 -8.36 5.60 5.44
C GLU A 38 -9.38 6.51 4.76
N LYS A 39 -10.21 7.15 5.58
CA LYS A 39 -11.10 8.23 5.13
C LYS A 39 -10.35 9.54 5.19
N SER A 40 -9.95 10.04 4.03
CA SER A 40 -9.44 11.41 3.89
C SER A 40 -10.57 12.30 3.44
N GLY A 41 -11.23 12.95 4.40
CA GLY A 41 -12.41 13.78 4.15
C GLY A 41 -13.58 12.97 3.58
N SER A 42 -14.00 13.28 2.35
CA SER A 42 -15.11 12.61 1.66
C SER A 42 -14.70 11.39 0.81
N SER A 43 -13.41 11.04 0.79
CA SER A 43 -12.91 9.96 -0.06
C SER A 43 -12.19 8.89 0.77
N GLU A 44 -12.44 7.64 0.40
CA GLU A 44 -11.73 6.47 0.92
C GLU A 44 -10.50 6.22 0.06
N GLN A 45 -9.34 6.11 0.70
CA GLN A 45 -8.07 5.83 0.04
C GLN A 45 -7.39 4.64 0.72
N MET A 46 -6.83 3.74 -0.09
CA MET A 46 -5.95 2.70 0.40
C MET A 46 -4.58 3.30 0.77
N VAL A 47 -4.13 3.01 1.97
CA VAL A 47 -2.87 3.47 2.56
C VAL A 47 -2.12 2.29 3.17
N TYR A 48 -0.81 2.42 3.25
CA TYR A 48 0.09 1.36 3.72
C TYR A 48 1.08 1.94 4.71
N THR A 49 1.27 1.29 5.85
CA THR A 49 2.39 1.61 6.73
C THR A 49 3.72 1.25 6.04
N TYR A 50 4.83 1.84 6.48
CA TYR A 50 6.15 1.48 5.96
C TYR A 50 6.48 -0.01 6.14
N GLU A 51 6.00 -0.64 7.22
CA GLU A 51 6.21 -2.07 7.43
C GLU A 51 5.46 -2.92 6.41
N GLU A 52 4.19 -2.61 6.15
CA GLU A 52 3.39 -3.28 5.11
C GLU A 52 3.99 -3.06 3.72
N LEU A 53 4.46 -1.84 3.44
CA LEU A 53 5.07 -1.51 2.16
C LEU A 53 6.37 -2.29 1.94
N ARG A 54 7.18 -2.48 2.99
CA ARG A 54 8.36 -3.36 2.94
C ARG A 54 7.97 -4.81 2.64
N ARG A 55 6.92 -5.34 3.28
CA ARG A 55 6.43 -6.71 3.02
C ARG A 55 5.91 -6.86 1.59
N LEU A 56 5.15 -5.88 1.10
CA LEU A 56 4.65 -5.84 -0.27
C LEU A 56 5.80 -5.79 -1.29
N GLY A 57 6.86 -5.03 -1.02
CA GLY A 57 8.04 -5.02 -1.90
C GLY A 57 8.76 -6.37 -1.97
N LEU A 58 8.86 -7.09 -0.85
CA LEU A 58 9.41 -8.45 -0.86
C LEU A 58 8.54 -9.43 -1.66
N LEU A 59 7.22 -9.27 -1.62
CA LEU A 59 6.30 -10.10 -2.40
C LEU A 59 6.35 -9.76 -3.89
N ALA A 60 6.39 -8.47 -4.24
CA ALA A 60 6.50 -8.01 -5.62
C ALA A 60 7.80 -8.49 -6.28
N ALA A 61 8.92 -8.49 -5.55
CA ALA A 61 10.19 -9.00 -6.05
C ALA A 61 10.24 -10.53 -6.23
N GLN A 62 9.30 -11.27 -5.62
CA GLN A 62 9.19 -12.73 -5.72
C GLN A 62 8.14 -13.18 -6.74
N ALA A 63 7.33 -12.27 -7.27
CA ALA A 63 6.36 -12.59 -8.31
C ALA A 63 7.13 -12.91 -9.61
N PRO A 64 7.00 -14.13 -10.17
CA PRO A 64 7.59 -14.44 -11.47
C PRO A 64 6.90 -13.60 -12.57
N ASP A 65 7.69 -13.09 -13.51
CA ASP A 65 7.24 -12.40 -14.74
C ASP A 65 6.18 -13.19 -15.51
#